data_AF-A0A933LZQ6-F1
#
_entry.id   AF-A0A933LZQ6-F1
#
_cell.length_a   1.000
_cell.length_b   1.000
_cell.length_c   1.000
_cell.angle_alpha   90.00
_cell.angle_beta   90.00
_cell.angle_gamma   90.00
#
_symmetry.space_group_name_H-M   'P 1'
#
loop_
_entity.id
_entity.type
_entity.pdbx_description
1 polymer ?
#
loop_
_entity_poly.entity_id
_entity_poly.type
_entity_poly.pdbx_seq_one_letter_code
_entity_poly.pdbx_strand_id
1 'polypeptide(L)' 'MTDFLGYLVAGTILVAAWFATSWYARAMYRVCQGCGTMNAKRRGDCRNCGKPFE' A
#
# COMPACT_ATOMS: atom_id res chain seq x y z
N MET A 1 -17.92 27.50 14.96
CA MET A 1 -16.46 27.43 15.23
C MET A 1 -16.01 26.01 15.59
N THR A 2 -16.88 25.18 16.18
CA THR A 2 -16.65 23.75 16.48
C THR A 2 -16.47 22.87 15.25
N ASP A 3 -17.19 23.15 14.16
CA ASP A 3 -17.19 22.27 12.98
C ASP A 3 -15.87 22.35 12.19
N PHE A 4 -15.25 23.52 12.14
CA PHE A 4 -13.98 23.71 11.44
C PHE A 4 -12.82 22.92 12.09
N LEU A 5 -12.74 22.94 13.42
CA LEU A 5 -11.76 22.12 14.14
C LEU A 5 -12.02 20.62 13.92
N GLY A 6 -13.30 20.21 13.91
CA GLY A 6 -13.69 18.84 13.60
C GLY A 6 -13.22 18.40 12.21
N TYR A 7 -13.42 19.23 11.18
CA TYR A 7 -12.96 18.93 9.83
C TYR A 7 -11.43 18.89 9.71
N LEU A 8 -10.71 19.75 10.41
CA LEU A 8 -9.24 19.70 10.45
C LEU A 8 -8.72 18.41 11.09
N VAL A 9 -9.31 17.99 12.21
CA VAL A 9 -8.94 16.74 12.88
C VAL A 9 -9.24 15.54 11.98
N ALA A 10 -10.44 15.48 11.38
CA ALA A 10 -10.78 14.42 10.46
C ALA A 10 -9.84 14.38 9.24
N GLY A 11 -9.55 15.54 8.65
CA GLY A 11 -8.65 15.66 7.50
C GLY A 11 -7.24 15.16 7.82
N THR A 12 -6.68 15.55 8.96
CA THR A 12 -5.32 15.11 9.37
C THR A 12 -5.25 13.61 9.63
N ILE A 13 -6.26 13.01 10.28
CA ILE A 13 -6.33 11.56 10.51
C ILE A 13 -6.36 10.81 9.17
N LEU A 14 -7.20 11.25 8.22
CA LEU A 14 -7.33 10.58 6.92
C LEU A 14 -6.04 10.67 6.11
N VAL A 15 -5.37 11.83 6.10
CA VAL A 15 -4.08 12.00 5.41
C VAL A 15 -2.99 11.13 6.04
N ALA A 16 -2.90 11.11 7.37
CA ALA A 16 -1.93 10.29 8.08
C ALA A 16 -2.17 8.79 7.83
N ALA A 17 -3.42 8.34 7.88
CA ALA A 17 -3.80 6.96 7.61
C ALA A 17 -3.48 6.56 6.17
N TRP A 18 -3.78 7.42 5.19
CA TRP A 18 -3.44 7.19 3.79
C TRP A 18 -1.94 7.05 3.57
N PHE A 19 -1.14 7.93 4.20
CA PHE A 19 0.30 7.87 4.09
C PHE A 19 0.87 6.58 4.70
N ALA A 20 0.45 6.25 5.93
CA ALA A 20 0.92 5.06 6.63
C ALA A 20 0.56 3.77 5.88
N THR A 21 -0.68 3.63 5.43
CA THR A 21 -1.15 2.45 4.68
C THR A 21 -0.47 2.33 3.32
N SER A 22 -0.30 3.44 2.60
CA SER A 22 0.39 3.45 1.31
C SER A 22 1.86 3.07 1.44
N TRP A 23 2.54 3.56 2.47
CA TRP A 23 3.93 3.20 2.75
C TRP A 23 4.05 1.70 3.09
N TYR A 24 3.22 1.21 4.01
CA TYR A 24 3.23 -0.20 4.40
C TYR A 24 2.93 -1.13 3.22
N ALA A 25 1.95 -0.80 2.38
CA ALA A 25 1.62 -1.57 1.18
C ALA A 25 2.81 -1.67 0.22
N ARG A 26 3.55 -0.57 -0.01
CA ARG A 26 4.75 -0.57 -0.84
C ARG A 26 5.92 -1.34 -0.23
N ALA A 27 6.02 -1.37 1.10
CA ALA A 27 7.03 -2.16 1.79
C ALA A 27 6.76 -3.66 1.69
N MET A 28 5.49 -4.08 1.79
CA MET A 28 5.10 -5.48 1.89
C MET A 28 4.81 -6.16 0.55
N TYR A 29 4.43 -5.40 -0.47
CA TYR A 29 4.00 -5.95 -1.75
C TYR A 29 4.85 -5.45 -2.92
N ARG A 30 5.02 -6.31 -3.92
CA ARG A 30 5.60 -5.98 -5.23
C ARG A 30 4.69 -6.46 -6.34
N VAL A 31 4.72 -5.76 -7.47
CA VAL A 31 3.99 -6.14 -8.67
C VAL A 31 4.92 -6.94 -9.57
N CYS A 32 4.46 -8.10 -10.05
CA CYS A 32 5.22 -8.89 -11.01
C CYS A 32 5.28 -8.17 -12.36
N GLN A 33 6.47 -7.92 -12.90
CA GLN A 33 6.62 -7.25 -14.18
C GLN A 33 6.12 -8.07 -15.37
N GLY A 34 6.10 -9.41 -15.26
CA GLY A 34 5.64 -10.28 -16.34
C GLY A 34 4.12 -10.40 -16.48
N CYS A 35 3.36 -10.32 -15.39
CA CYS A 35 1.91 -10.56 -15.41
C CYS A 35 1.07 -9.55 -14.60
N GLY A 36 1.68 -8.52 -14.02
CA GLY A 36 0.97 -7.48 -13.25
C GLY A 36 0.40 -7.93 -11.92
N THR A 37 0.58 -9.19 -11.51
CA THR A 37 0.02 -9.69 -10.25
C THR A 37 0.73 -9.08 -9.05
N MET A 38 -0.03 -8.53 -8.10
CA MET A 38 0.50 -8.11 -6.80
C MET A 38 0.83 -9.32 -5.92
N ASN A 39 2.03 -9.33 -5.36
CA ASN A 39 2.61 -10.41 -4.59
C ASN A 39 3.29 -9.90 -3.33
N ALA A 40 3.31 -10.71 -2.27
CA ALA A 40 4.08 -10.39 -1.07
C ALA A 40 5.57 -10.39 -1.40
N LYS A 41 6.30 -9.36 -0.95
CA LYS A 41 7.72 -9.16 -1.22
C LYS A 41 8.61 -10.28 -0.69
N ARG A 42 8.14 -11.00 0.34
CA ARG A 42 8.81 -12.19 0.92
C ARG A 42 8.82 -13.44 0.02
N ARG A 43 8.01 -13.49 -1.04
CA ARG A 43 7.95 -14.67 -1.94
C ARG A 43 9.10 -14.62 -2.93
N GLY A 44 9.81 -15.73 -3.13
CA GLY A 44 10.82 -15.86 -4.19
C GLY A 44 10.22 -15.79 -5.60
N ASP A 45 9.02 -16.36 -5.78
CA ASP A 45 8.36 -16.49 -7.08
C ASP A 45 6.95 -15.89 -7.11
N CYS A 46 6.51 -15.51 -8.31
CA CYS A 46 5.18 -14.97 -8.54
C CYS A 46 4.09 -16.02 -8.32
N ARG A 47 3.07 -15.70 -7.49
CA ARG A 47 1.96 -16.62 -7.17
C ARG A 47 1.05 -16.98 -8.36
N ASN A 48 1.13 -16.22 -9.45
CA ASN A 48 0.27 -16.42 -10.61
C ASN A 48 1.02 -17.11 -11.75
N CYS A 49 2.14 -16.54 -12.22
CA CYS A 49 2.89 -17.09 -13.35
C CYS A 49 4.08 -17.98 -12.96
N GLY A 50 4.41 -18.10 -11.68
CA GLY A 50 5.49 -18.96 -11.19
C GLY A 50 6.91 -18.47 -11.49
N LYS A 51 7.08 -17.33 -12.16
CA LYS A 51 8.42 -16.78 -12.46
C LYS A 51 9.10 -16.24 -11.19
N PRO A 52 10.42 -16.41 -11.03
CA PRO A 52 11.16 -15.78 -9.95
C PRO A 52 11.10 -14.26 -10.09
N PHE A 53 11.20 -13.57 -8.97
CA PHE A 53 11.37 -12.13 -8.97
C PHE A 53 12.87 -11.81 -8.90
N GLU A 54 13.45 -11.57 -10.07
CA GLU A 54 14.82 -11.07 -10.24
C GLU A 54 14.98 -9.62 -9.76
#